data_AF-A0A6P1W2J5-F1
#
_entry.id   AF-A0A6P1W2J5-F1
#
_cell.length_a   1.000
_cell.length_b   1.000
_cell.length_c   1.000
_cell.angle_alpha   90.00
_cell.angle_beta   90.00
_cell.angle_gamma   90.00
#
_symmetry.space_group_name_H-M   'P 1'
#
loop_
_entity.id
_entity.type
_entity.pdbx_description
1 polymer ?
#
loop_
_entity_poly.entity_id
_entity_poly.type
_entity_poly.pdbx_seq_one_letter_code
_entity_poly.pdbx_strand_id
1 'polypeptide(L)'
;MNIQPDLIPGIYNYCDAWCERCLFTNRCRSFQIQHETGLTSRPNAGDDLVQQLTEALNLTRKYVENLTRVQNLTDTDGPTNEQALALEEKAVRRIDNQGQVVSKLASNYLRTTGLWLDEEKGLLEQAGQQQIRDVELGIRTQEEAMPVLHALKDAWEMIRWYRTLIPVKTQSALRALAEPTNDPQLTNYHLGKAKLVLVSIDRSLLAWQTIIQFFPEKTDDLLDLMALLSRLRRELETLLPDARAFQRPGLD
;
A
#
# COMPACT_ATOMS: atom_id res chain seq x y z
N MET A 1 3.78 30.34 -20.83
CA MET A 1 2.76 29.32 -21.16
C MET A 1 2.68 28.38 -19.97
N ASN A 2 1.57 28.41 -19.23
CA ASN A 2 1.33 27.50 -18.11
C ASN A 2 0.81 26.18 -18.70
N ILE A 3 1.72 25.28 -19.08
CA ILE A 3 1.34 23.97 -19.60
C ILE A 3 0.93 23.14 -18.38
N GLN A 4 -0.38 22.99 -18.16
CA GLN A 4 -0.84 22.02 -17.18
C GLN A 4 -0.44 20.61 -17.69
N PRO A 5 0.31 19.83 -16.89
CA PRO A 5 0.76 18.52 -17.34
C PRO A 5 -0.43 17.58 -17.47
N ASP A 6 -0.48 16.82 -18.57
CA ASP A 6 -1.58 15.90 -18.85
C ASP A 6 -1.75 14.85 -17.74
N LEU A 7 -2.97 14.74 -17.23
CA LEU A 7 -3.36 13.76 -16.22
C LEU A 7 -3.15 12.33 -16.73
N ILE A 8 -2.65 11.45 -15.87
CA ILE A 8 -2.53 10.01 -16.16
C ILE A 8 -3.82 9.33 -15.68
N PRO A 9 -4.71 8.85 -16.58
CA PRO A 9 -5.97 8.25 -16.18
C PRO A 9 -5.75 7.00 -15.31
N GLY A 10 -6.41 6.94 -14.16
CA GLY A 10 -6.42 5.75 -13.30
C GLY A 10 -5.10 5.44 -12.58
N ILE A 11 -4.08 6.31 -12.61
CA ILE A 11 -2.80 6.08 -11.91
C ILE A 11 -2.99 5.75 -10.41
N TYR A 12 -3.97 6.39 -9.77
CA TYR A 12 -4.32 6.21 -8.37
C TYR A 12 -4.92 4.82 -8.04
N ASN A 13 -5.33 4.04 -9.04
CA ASN A 13 -5.81 2.67 -8.83
C ASN A 13 -4.67 1.69 -8.56
N TYR A 14 -3.44 2.03 -8.95
CA TYR A 14 -2.29 1.12 -9.01
C TYR A 14 -1.06 1.63 -8.26
N CYS A 15 -1.16 2.78 -7.60
CA CYS A 15 -0.08 3.38 -6.82
C CYS A 15 -0.02 2.81 -5.40
N ASP A 16 1.10 3.06 -4.70
CA ASP A 16 1.29 2.72 -3.29
C ASP A 16 0.74 3.78 -2.33
N ALA A 17 0.01 4.78 -2.84
CA ALA A 17 -0.57 5.89 -2.08
C ALA A 17 0.44 6.68 -1.23
N TRP A 18 1.74 6.61 -1.55
CA TRP A 18 2.77 7.37 -0.85
C TRP A 18 3.00 8.73 -1.52
N CYS A 19 2.02 9.61 -1.39
CA CYS A 19 1.98 10.88 -2.12
C CYS A 19 3.19 11.77 -1.84
N GLU A 20 3.74 11.74 -0.62
CA GLU A 20 4.91 12.52 -0.20
C GLU A 20 6.18 12.14 -0.96
N ARG A 21 6.25 10.93 -1.52
CA ARG A 21 7.37 10.44 -2.34
C ARG A 21 6.99 10.24 -3.81
N CYS A 22 5.77 10.64 -4.21
CA CYS A 22 5.26 10.35 -5.55
C CYS A 22 5.72 11.40 -6.58
N LEU A 23 6.40 10.93 -7.63
CA LEU A 23 6.85 11.79 -8.75
C LEU A 23 5.71 12.24 -9.69
N PHE A 24 4.49 11.72 -9.50
CA PHE A 24 3.36 11.92 -10.40
C PHE A 24 2.21 12.71 -9.75
N THR A 25 2.43 13.36 -8.61
CA THR A 25 1.42 14.19 -7.92
C THR A 25 0.79 15.23 -8.85
N ASN A 26 1.61 15.90 -9.67
CA ASN A 26 1.15 16.90 -10.65
C ASN A 26 0.28 16.32 -11.78
N ARG A 27 0.33 15.00 -11.99
CA ARG A 27 -0.42 14.28 -13.04
C ARG A 27 -1.49 13.34 -12.47
N CYS A 28 -1.74 13.41 -11.15
CA CYS A 28 -2.67 12.54 -10.45
C CYS A 28 -3.94 13.31 -10.05
N ARG A 29 -5.06 12.99 -10.70
CA ARG A 29 -6.36 13.63 -10.38
C ARG A 29 -6.77 13.45 -8.92
N SER A 30 -6.51 12.28 -8.34
CA SER A 30 -6.83 12.02 -6.93
C SER A 30 -6.04 12.92 -5.99
N PHE A 31 -4.78 13.20 -6.29
CA PHE A 31 -3.95 14.10 -5.48
C PHE A 31 -4.41 15.55 -5.62
N GLN A 32 -4.69 16.00 -6.84
CA GLN A 32 -5.20 17.35 -7.09
C GLN A 32 -6.48 17.61 -6.30
N ILE A 33 -7.45 16.68 -6.32
CA ILE A 33 -8.69 16.79 -5.55
C ILE A 33 -8.40 16.86 -4.04
N GLN A 34 -7.58 15.94 -3.50
CA GLN A 34 -7.26 15.93 -2.06
C GLN A 34 -6.56 17.22 -1.60
N HIS A 35 -5.70 17.77 -2.45
CA HIS A 35 -5.00 19.02 -2.19
C HIS A 35 -5.96 20.22 -2.23
N GLU A 36 -6.85 20.27 -3.23
CA GLU A 36 -7.89 21.30 -3.34
C GLU A 36 -8.89 21.27 -2.16
N THR A 37 -9.24 20.07 -1.67
CA THR A 37 -10.16 19.90 -0.54
C THR A 37 -9.49 20.01 0.83
N GLY A 38 -8.17 20.29 0.89
CA GLY A 38 -7.43 20.41 2.14
C GLY A 38 -7.21 19.11 2.91
N LEU A 39 -7.57 17.95 2.34
CA LEU A 39 -7.45 16.62 2.96
C LEU A 39 -6.00 16.14 3.08
N THR A 40 -5.05 16.80 2.41
CA THR A 40 -3.61 16.56 2.53
C THR A 40 -2.98 17.26 3.74
N SER A 41 -3.70 18.19 4.38
CA SER A 41 -3.22 18.92 5.56
C SER A 41 -3.37 18.04 6.81
N ARG A 42 -2.36 18.00 7.69
CA ARG A 42 -2.50 17.34 8.99
C ARG A 42 -3.68 17.98 9.74
N PRO A 43 -4.73 17.22 10.13
CA PRO A 43 -5.85 17.81 10.83
C PRO A 43 -5.38 18.39 12.16
N ASN A 44 -5.75 19.63 12.45
CA ASN A 44 -5.66 20.17 13.80
C ASN A 44 -6.75 19.49 14.63
N ALA A 45 -6.35 18.76 15.67
CA ALA A 45 -7.14 18.23 16.78
C ALA A 45 -8.63 17.82 16.53
N GLY A 46 -8.92 16.52 16.65
CA GLY A 46 -10.18 15.94 17.15
C GLY A 46 -11.50 16.32 16.43
N ASP A 47 -11.98 17.55 16.65
CA ASP A 47 -13.29 18.03 16.22
C ASP A 47 -13.39 18.20 14.69
N ASP A 48 -12.28 18.56 14.03
CA ASP A 48 -12.18 18.69 12.58
C ASP A 48 -12.42 17.35 11.86
N LEU A 49 -11.97 16.24 12.45
CA LEU A 49 -12.14 14.90 11.88
C LEU A 49 -13.60 14.43 11.88
N VAL A 50 -14.32 14.67 12.97
CA VAL A 50 -15.74 14.28 13.09
C VAL A 50 -16.60 15.07 12.09
N GLN A 51 -16.29 16.36 11.93
CA GLN A 51 -16.98 17.21 10.96
C GLN A 51 -16.73 16.74 9.52
N GLN A 52 -15.46 16.49 9.16
CA GLN A 52 -15.11 15.99 7.82
C GLN A 52 -15.79 14.64 7.50
N LEU A 53 -15.84 13.71 8.48
CA LEU A 53 -16.56 12.45 8.33
C LEU A 53 -18.06 12.67 8.11
N THR A 54 -18.66 13.58 8.87
CA THR A 54 -20.07 13.92 8.75
C THR A 54 -20.40 14.52 7.37
N GLU A 55 -19.55 15.41 6.87
CA GLU A 55 -19.69 16.01 5.54
C GLU A 55 -19.57 14.96 4.42
N ALA A 56 -18.59 14.06 4.53
CA ALA A 56 -18.40 12.97 3.57
C ALA A 56 -19.61 12.00 3.53
N LEU A 57 -20.15 11.64 4.69
CA LEU A 57 -21.36 10.80 4.79
C LEU A 57 -22.59 11.51 4.21
N ASN A 58 -22.73 12.82 4.46
CA ASN A 58 -23.81 13.62 3.89
C ASN A 58 -23.73 13.72 2.36
N LEU A 59 -22.52 13.90 1.81
CA LEU A 59 -22.28 13.86 0.36
C LEU A 59 -22.63 12.49 -0.21
N THR A 60 -22.21 11.41 0.44
CA THR A 60 -22.52 10.04 0.01
C THR A 60 -24.02 9.79 -0.01
N ARG A 61 -24.75 10.18 1.05
CA ARG A 61 -26.20 10.11 1.11
C ARG A 61 -26.87 10.84 -0.05
N LYS A 62 -26.47 12.10 -0.31
CA LYS A 62 -27.02 12.89 -1.44
C LYS A 62 -26.75 12.22 -2.79
N TYR A 63 -25.58 11.60 -2.96
CA TYR A 63 -25.24 10.90 -4.19
C TYR A 63 -26.11 9.65 -4.40
N VAL A 64 -26.34 8.88 -3.33
CA VAL A 64 -27.25 7.73 -3.34
C VAL A 64 -28.68 8.18 -3.64
N GLU A 65 -29.20 9.20 -2.96
CA GLU A 65 -30.54 9.77 -3.22
C GLU A 65 -30.71 10.22 -4.69
N ASN A 66 -29.67 10.84 -5.26
CA ASN A 66 -29.67 11.25 -6.65
C ASN A 66 -29.63 10.05 -7.62
N LEU A 67 -28.84 9.02 -7.33
CA LEU A 67 -28.81 7.78 -8.12
C LEU A 67 -30.18 7.10 -8.12
N THR A 68 -30.81 6.95 -6.94
CA THR A 68 -32.15 6.39 -6.79
C THR A 68 -33.16 7.15 -7.64
N ARG A 69 -33.10 8.49 -7.62
CA ARG A 69 -33.95 9.35 -8.45
C ARG A 69 -33.70 9.18 -9.95
N VAL A 70 -32.44 9.21 -10.39
CA VAL A 70 -32.09 9.12 -11.83
C VAL A 70 -32.45 7.75 -12.41
N GLN A 71 -32.33 6.69 -11.60
CA GLN A 71 -32.63 5.32 -12.03
C GLN A 71 -34.10 4.92 -11.79
N ASN A 72 -34.95 5.82 -11.29
CA ASN A 72 -36.35 5.55 -10.91
C ASN A 72 -36.50 4.32 -9.97
N LEU A 73 -35.50 4.09 -9.12
CA LEU A 73 -35.53 3.00 -8.16
C LEU A 73 -36.53 3.31 -7.05
N THR A 74 -37.36 2.32 -6.72
CA THR A 74 -38.40 2.33 -5.68
C THR A 74 -37.99 1.43 -4.52
N ASP A 75 -38.61 1.56 -3.35
CA ASP A 75 -38.34 0.69 -2.19
C ASP A 75 -38.60 -0.80 -2.46
N THR A 76 -39.26 -1.14 -3.57
CA THR A 76 -39.52 -2.51 -4.04
C THR A 76 -38.45 -3.06 -4.97
N ASP A 77 -37.47 -2.26 -5.40
CA ASP A 77 -36.34 -2.68 -6.25
C ASP A 77 -35.16 -3.25 -5.44
N GLY A 78 -35.32 -3.38 -4.13
CA GLY A 78 -34.36 -4.08 -3.28
C GLY A 78 -34.30 -5.58 -3.62
N PRO A 79 -33.14 -6.24 -3.44
CA PRO A 79 -33.05 -7.68 -3.63
C PRO A 79 -34.06 -8.39 -2.72
N THR A 80 -34.74 -9.42 -3.24
CA THR A 80 -35.58 -10.28 -2.40
C THR A 80 -34.73 -10.92 -1.30
N ASN A 81 -35.33 -11.35 -0.19
CA ASN A 81 -34.59 -12.03 0.90
C ASN A 81 -33.72 -13.19 0.38
N GLU A 82 -34.19 -13.93 -0.62
CA GLU A 82 -33.42 -15.00 -1.29
C GLU A 82 -32.23 -14.45 -2.08
N GLN A 83 -32.39 -13.35 -2.80
CA GLN A 83 -31.29 -12.68 -3.50
C GLN A 83 -30.29 -12.05 -2.54
N ALA A 84 -30.77 -11.45 -1.45
CA ALA A 84 -29.94 -10.90 -0.38
C ALA A 84 -29.13 -12.01 0.29
N LEU A 85 -29.76 -13.13 0.67
CA LEU A 85 -29.09 -14.29 1.24
C LEU A 85 -28.08 -14.90 0.25
N ALA A 86 -28.42 -15.01 -1.03
CA ALA A 86 -27.49 -15.50 -2.05
C ALA A 86 -26.30 -14.54 -2.29
N LEU A 87 -26.49 -13.22 -2.15
CA LEU A 87 -25.44 -12.21 -2.18
C LEU A 87 -24.56 -12.29 -0.92
N GLU A 88 -25.16 -12.52 0.25
CA GLU A 88 -24.45 -12.75 1.51
C GLU A 88 -23.62 -14.04 1.45
N GLU A 89 -24.19 -15.15 0.98
CA GLU A 89 -23.48 -16.42 0.76
C GLU A 89 -22.36 -16.29 -0.28
N LYS A 90 -22.57 -15.50 -1.35
CA LYS A 90 -21.52 -15.15 -2.32
C LYS A 90 -20.41 -14.30 -1.70
N ALA A 91 -20.75 -13.32 -0.86
CA ALA A 91 -19.76 -12.51 -0.14
C ALA A 91 -18.98 -13.32 0.91
N VAL A 92 -19.59 -14.40 1.42
CA VAL A 92 -18.98 -15.38 2.32
C VAL A 92 -18.19 -16.46 1.57
N ARG A 93 -18.16 -16.47 0.21
CA ARG A 93 -17.30 -17.39 -0.57
C ARG A 93 -15.87 -17.27 -0.06
N ARG A 94 -15.49 -18.32 0.67
CA ARG A 94 -14.22 -18.40 1.37
C ARG A 94 -13.12 -18.23 0.34
N ILE A 95 -12.20 -17.31 0.63
CA ILE A 95 -10.87 -17.37 0.04
C ILE A 95 -10.41 -18.82 0.18
N ASP A 96 -10.01 -19.42 -0.93
CA ASP A 96 -9.52 -20.79 -0.95
C ASP A 96 -8.33 -20.96 0.02
N ASN A 97 -7.91 -22.22 0.25
CA ASN A 97 -6.82 -22.49 1.19
C ASN A 97 -5.52 -21.74 0.80
N GLN A 98 -5.27 -21.50 -0.48
CA GLN A 98 -4.05 -20.82 -0.94
C GLN A 98 -4.11 -19.31 -0.67
N GLY A 99 -5.22 -18.63 -0.95
CA GLY A 99 -5.39 -17.23 -0.61
C GLY A 99 -5.39 -17.00 0.91
N GLN A 100 -5.85 -17.97 1.72
CA GLN A 100 -5.70 -17.92 3.18
C GLN A 100 -4.22 -18.00 3.61
N VAL A 101 -3.41 -18.83 2.94
CA VAL A 101 -1.95 -18.90 3.18
C VAL A 101 -1.30 -17.55 2.88
N VAL A 102 -1.60 -16.95 1.72
CA VAL A 102 -1.07 -15.65 1.31
C VAL A 102 -1.47 -14.53 2.27
N SER A 103 -2.75 -14.50 2.69
CA SER A 103 -3.24 -13.52 3.67
C SER A 103 -2.55 -13.68 5.05
N LYS A 104 -2.36 -14.93 5.51
CA LYS A 104 -1.62 -15.22 6.75
C LYS A 104 -0.15 -14.81 6.67
N LEU A 105 0.53 -15.07 5.56
CA LEU A 105 1.92 -14.64 5.35
C LEU A 105 2.03 -13.11 5.42
N ALA A 106 1.15 -12.38 4.72
CA ALA A 106 1.16 -10.92 4.76
C ALA A 106 0.84 -10.35 6.17
N SER A 107 -0.07 -11.00 6.90
CA SER A 107 -0.40 -10.63 8.28
C SER A 107 0.77 -10.91 9.25
N ASN A 108 1.46 -12.03 9.07
CA ASN A 108 2.67 -12.33 9.82
C ASN A 108 3.77 -11.31 9.53
N TYR A 109 3.95 -10.88 8.27
CA TYR A 109 4.90 -9.84 7.91
C TYR A 109 4.63 -8.53 8.68
N LEU A 110 3.37 -8.09 8.71
CA LEU A 110 2.95 -6.89 9.44
C LEU A 110 3.29 -6.97 10.94
N ARG A 111 3.00 -8.12 11.55
CA ARG A 111 3.23 -8.36 12.98
C ARG A 111 4.72 -8.41 13.30
N THR A 112 5.47 -9.31 12.66
CA THR A 112 6.90 -9.52 12.97
C THR A 112 7.71 -8.27 12.69
N THR A 113 7.45 -7.57 11.59
CA THR A 113 8.11 -6.27 11.31
C THR A 113 7.72 -5.21 12.33
N GLY A 114 6.48 -5.23 12.82
CA GLY A 114 6.03 -4.31 13.87
C GLY A 114 6.79 -4.49 15.18
N LEU A 115 6.99 -5.74 15.59
CA LEU A 115 7.77 -6.08 16.78
C LEU A 115 9.23 -5.65 16.62
N TRP A 116 9.85 -6.02 15.48
CA TRP A 116 11.24 -5.67 15.20
C TRP A 116 11.48 -4.16 15.18
N LEU A 117 10.58 -3.37 14.57
CA LEU A 117 10.70 -1.91 14.54
C LEU A 117 10.56 -1.26 15.93
N ASP A 118 9.81 -1.89 16.85
CA ASP A 118 9.65 -1.40 18.22
C ASP A 118 10.89 -1.72 19.07
N GLU A 119 11.42 -2.95 18.92
CA GLU A 119 12.67 -3.40 19.54
C GLU A 119 13.87 -2.55 19.07
N GLU A 120 13.95 -2.27 17.77
CA GLU A 120 15.06 -1.57 17.13
C GLU A 120 14.80 -0.07 16.88
N LYS A 121 13.88 0.55 17.64
CA LYS A 121 13.51 1.97 17.46
C LYS A 121 14.69 2.96 17.51
N GLY A 122 15.77 2.61 18.20
CA GLY A 122 16.99 3.42 18.33
C GLY A 122 18.02 3.20 17.23
N LEU A 123 17.81 2.25 16.32
CA LEU A 123 18.81 1.81 15.34
C LEU A 123 19.30 2.96 14.45
N LEU A 124 18.39 3.79 13.93
CA LEU A 124 18.74 4.95 13.10
C LEU A 124 19.53 6.01 13.88
N GLU A 125 19.16 6.27 15.13
CA GLU A 125 19.85 7.25 15.97
C GLU A 125 21.27 6.78 16.29
N GLN A 126 21.42 5.50 16.62
CA GLN A 126 22.73 4.87 16.85
C GLN A 126 23.61 4.94 15.60
N ALA A 127 23.04 4.66 14.42
CA ALA A 127 23.73 4.80 13.14
C ALA A 127 24.22 6.24 12.92
N GLY A 128 23.33 7.21 13.14
CA GLY A 128 23.63 8.63 13.04
C GLY A 128 24.80 9.04 13.95
N GLN A 129 24.73 8.66 15.22
CA GLN A 129 25.80 8.93 16.17
C GLN A 129 27.12 8.27 15.78
N GLN A 130 27.09 7.03 15.26
CA GLN A 130 28.30 6.37 14.80
C GLN A 130 28.93 7.08 13.60
N GLN A 131 28.14 7.50 12.62
CA GLN A 131 28.64 8.24 11.46
C GLN A 131 29.24 9.59 11.88
N ILE A 132 28.61 10.31 12.82
CA ILE A 132 29.15 11.58 13.37
C ILE A 132 30.51 11.33 14.02
N ARG A 133 30.62 10.32 14.88
CA ARG A 133 31.88 9.96 15.54
C ARG A 133 32.99 9.63 14.54
N ASP A 134 32.68 8.84 13.50
CA ASP A 134 33.66 8.48 12.48
C ASP A 134 34.18 9.72 11.72
N VAL A 135 33.31 10.70 11.48
CA VAL A 135 33.69 11.98 10.85
C VAL A 135 34.57 12.82 11.78
N GLU A 136 34.20 12.94 13.06
CA GLU A 136 34.98 13.66 14.08
C GLU A 136 36.39 13.07 14.26
N LEU A 137 36.51 11.74 14.15
CA LEU A 137 37.79 11.03 14.23
C LEU A 137 38.59 11.03 12.91
N GLY A 138 38.04 11.61 11.84
CA GLY A 138 38.68 11.63 10.52
C GLY A 138 38.77 10.26 9.83
N ILE A 139 37.98 9.28 10.28
CA ILE A 139 37.91 7.93 9.67
C ILE A 139 37.23 8.00 8.30
N ARG A 140 36.25 8.91 8.15
CA ARG A 140 35.56 9.22 6.89
C ARG A 140 35.20 10.69 6.82
N THR A 141 34.90 11.18 5.63
CA THR A 141 34.42 12.55 5.42
C THR A 141 32.90 12.65 5.59
N GLN A 142 32.39 13.88 5.78
CA GLN A 142 30.96 14.14 5.80
C GLN A 142 30.28 13.77 4.47
N GLU A 143 30.96 13.99 3.35
CA GLU A 143 30.48 13.67 2.00
C GLU A 143 30.31 12.15 1.80
N GLU A 144 31.15 11.33 2.44
CA GLU A 144 31.03 9.87 2.44
C GLU A 144 29.97 9.35 3.42
N ALA A 145 29.76 10.03 4.55
CA ALA A 145 28.79 9.62 5.56
C ALA A 145 27.33 9.92 5.17
N MET A 146 27.08 11.00 4.43
CA MET A 146 25.73 11.45 4.11
C MET A 146 24.92 10.45 3.26
N PRO A 147 25.47 9.86 2.18
CA PRO A 147 24.76 8.85 1.37
C PRO A 147 24.37 7.62 2.18
N VAL A 148 25.21 7.20 3.13
CA VAL A 148 24.95 6.08 4.04
C VAL A 148 23.72 6.36 4.91
N LEU A 149 23.68 7.53 5.56
CA LEU A 149 22.56 7.91 6.40
C LEU A 149 21.26 8.06 5.61
N HIS A 150 21.33 8.59 4.38
CA HIS A 150 20.18 8.68 3.49
C HIS A 150 19.65 7.30 3.09
N ALA A 151 20.53 6.40 2.63
CA ALA A 151 20.15 5.05 2.26
C ALA A 151 19.49 4.30 3.43
N LEU A 152 20.03 4.46 4.64
CA LEU A 152 19.48 3.81 5.83
C LEU A 152 18.12 4.39 6.24
N LYS A 153 17.99 5.73 6.24
CA LYS A 153 16.70 6.40 6.49
C LYS A 153 15.65 5.98 5.46
N ASP A 154 16.01 5.94 4.19
CA ASP A 154 15.11 5.55 3.12
C ASP A 154 14.66 4.10 3.26
N ALA A 155 15.58 3.17 3.55
CA ALA A 155 15.25 1.78 3.82
C ALA A 155 14.27 1.65 5.00
N TRP A 156 14.52 2.37 6.10
CA TRP A 156 13.63 2.37 7.27
C TRP A 156 12.23 2.88 6.95
N GLU A 157 12.12 4.00 6.23
CA GLU A 157 10.82 4.54 5.82
C GLU A 157 10.09 3.58 4.86
N MET A 158 10.81 2.95 3.93
CA MET A 158 10.24 1.94 3.02
C MET A 158 9.68 0.73 3.78
N ILE A 159 10.41 0.22 4.77
CA ILE A 159 9.94 -0.89 5.62
C ILE A 159 8.67 -0.46 6.39
N ARG A 160 8.68 0.72 7.01
CA ARG A 160 7.53 1.27 7.75
C ARG A 160 6.30 1.46 6.88
N TRP A 161 6.47 1.88 5.64
CA TRP A 161 5.36 2.06 4.70
C TRP A 161 4.84 0.71 4.19
N TYR A 162 5.73 -0.14 3.66
CA TYR A 162 5.30 -1.36 3.00
C TYR A 162 4.81 -2.45 3.96
N ARG A 163 5.19 -2.43 5.26
CA ARG A 163 4.63 -3.34 6.26
C ARG A 163 3.12 -3.21 6.44
N THR A 164 2.56 -2.01 6.29
CA THR A 164 1.11 -1.78 6.43
C THR A 164 0.39 -1.89 5.09
N LEU A 165 1.05 -1.50 4.00
CA LEU A 165 0.47 -1.56 2.66
C LEU A 165 0.31 -2.99 2.15
N ILE A 166 1.36 -3.82 2.24
CA ILE A 166 1.37 -5.19 1.71
C ILE A 166 0.15 -6.00 2.19
N PRO A 167 -0.16 -6.15 3.49
CA PRO A 167 -1.31 -6.95 3.93
C PRO A 167 -2.65 -6.45 3.38
N VAL A 168 -2.89 -5.14 3.40
CA VAL A 168 -4.15 -4.55 2.92
C VAL A 168 -4.31 -4.75 1.42
N LYS A 169 -3.25 -4.51 0.65
CA LYS A 169 -3.30 -4.64 -0.81
C LYS A 169 -3.31 -6.11 -1.25
N THR A 170 -2.64 -7.00 -0.52
CA THR A 170 -2.74 -8.46 -0.72
C THR A 170 -4.18 -8.92 -0.57
N GLN A 171 -4.86 -8.55 0.53
CA GLN A 171 -6.26 -8.91 0.74
C GLN A 171 -7.15 -8.36 -0.39
N SER A 172 -6.86 -7.16 -0.88
CA SER A 172 -7.60 -6.59 -2.00
C SER A 172 -7.32 -7.27 -3.35
N ALA A 173 -6.11 -7.80 -3.57
CA ALA A 173 -5.76 -8.54 -4.78
C ALA A 173 -6.45 -9.93 -4.80
N LEU A 174 -6.52 -10.59 -3.64
CA LEU A 174 -7.17 -11.89 -3.48
C LEU A 174 -8.69 -11.86 -3.77
N ARG A 175 -9.34 -10.69 -3.78
CA ARG A 175 -10.74 -10.56 -4.22
C ARG A 175 -10.96 -11.05 -5.65
N ALA A 176 -9.93 -10.96 -6.50
CA ALA A 176 -9.99 -11.48 -7.87
C ALA A 176 -10.30 -13.00 -7.93
N LEU A 177 -9.86 -13.74 -6.91
CA LEU A 177 -10.07 -15.18 -6.80
C LEU A 177 -11.43 -15.51 -6.19
N ALA A 178 -11.88 -14.70 -5.22
CA ALA A 178 -13.17 -14.88 -4.55
C ALA A 178 -14.36 -14.49 -5.45
N GLU A 179 -14.17 -13.48 -6.29
CA GLU A 179 -15.18 -12.92 -7.19
C GLU A 179 -14.69 -12.94 -8.65
N PRO A 180 -14.65 -14.12 -9.31
CA PRO A 180 -14.28 -14.19 -10.72
C PRO A 180 -15.23 -13.35 -11.57
N THR A 181 -14.68 -12.60 -12.51
CA THR A 181 -15.42 -11.70 -13.39
C THR A 181 -15.00 -11.89 -14.83
N ASN A 182 -15.95 -11.73 -15.76
CA ASN A 182 -15.67 -11.66 -17.19
C ASN A 182 -15.49 -10.21 -17.68
N ASP A 183 -15.61 -9.22 -16.79
CA ASP A 183 -15.36 -7.82 -17.11
C ASP A 183 -13.84 -7.59 -17.26
N PRO A 184 -13.37 -7.22 -18.47
CA PRO A 184 -11.95 -6.94 -18.69
C PRO A 184 -11.41 -5.79 -17.84
N GLN A 185 -12.24 -4.77 -17.55
CA GLN A 185 -11.81 -3.62 -16.74
C GLN A 185 -11.55 -4.03 -15.29
N LEU A 186 -12.47 -4.80 -14.71
CA LEU A 186 -12.33 -5.30 -13.35
C LEU A 186 -11.17 -6.31 -13.24
N THR A 187 -11.00 -7.16 -14.25
CA THR A 187 -9.83 -8.07 -14.35
C THR A 187 -8.51 -7.28 -14.33
N ASN A 188 -8.38 -6.27 -15.17
CA ASN A 188 -7.20 -5.39 -15.21
C ASN A 188 -6.97 -4.66 -13.88
N TYR A 189 -8.04 -4.20 -13.24
CA TYR A 189 -7.97 -3.56 -11.93
C TYR A 189 -7.36 -4.50 -10.88
N HIS A 190 -7.78 -5.76 -10.86
CA HIS A 190 -7.23 -6.77 -9.96
C HIS A 190 -5.78 -7.14 -10.27
N LEU A 191 -5.42 -7.32 -11.55
CA LEU A 191 -4.05 -7.59 -11.97
C LEU A 191 -3.11 -6.45 -11.55
N GLY A 192 -3.52 -5.20 -11.74
CA GLY A 192 -2.71 -4.05 -11.31
C GLY A 192 -2.54 -3.94 -9.79
N LYS A 193 -3.53 -4.36 -9.00
CA LYS A 193 -3.37 -4.48 -7.54
C LYS A 193 -2.39 -5.58 -7.15
N ALA A 194 -2.45 -6.73 -7.82
CA ALA A 194 -1.51 -7.81 -7.59
C ALA A 194 -0.07 -7.38 -7.95
N LYS A 195 0.10 -6.71 -9.11
CA LYS A 195 1.37 -6.09 -9.53
C LYS A 195 1.90 -5.12 -8.48
N LEU A 196 1.05 -4.24 -7.95
CA LEU A 196 1.41 -3.30 -6.89
C LEU A 196 1.98 -4.04 -5.66
N VAL A 197 1.29 -5.08 -5.18
CA VAL A 197 1.76 -5.86 -4.01
C VAL A 197 3.13 -6.46 -4.29
N LEU A 198 3.32 -7.07 -5.46
CA LEU A 198 4.59 -7.69 -5.84
C LEU A 198 5.75 -6.68 -5.90
N VAL A 199 5.52 -5.51 -6.50
CA VAL A 199 6.50 -4.41 -6.52
C VAL A 199 6.79 -3.88 -5.11
N SER A 200 5.78 -3.79 -4.25
CA SER A 200 5.96 -3.41 -2.85
C SER A 200 6.79 -4.43 -2.07
N ILE A 201 6.60 -5.74 -2.32
CA ILE A 201 7.44 -6.78 -1.71
C ILE A 201 8.89 -6.66 -2.17
N ASP A 202 9.13 -6.48 -3.47
CA ASP A 202 10.51 -6.33 -3.99
C ASP A 202 11.22 -5.12 -3.40
N ARG A 203 10.53 -3.98 -3.31
CA ARG A 203 11.03 -2.76 -2.66
C ARG A 203 11.32 -2.98 -1.18
N SER A 204 10.43 -3.71 -0.49
CA SER A 204 10.63 -4.03 0.92
C SER A 204 11.81 -4.98 1.14
N LEU A 205 12.01 -5.97 0.27
CA LEU A 205 13.17 -6.87 0.31
C LEU A 205 14.49 -6.11 0.12
N LEU A 206 14.53 -5.18 -0.84
CA LEU A 206 15.70 -4.32 -1.04
C LEU A 206 15.99 -3.46 0.20
N ALA A 207 14.96 -2.89 0.82
CA ALA A 207 15.12 -2.12 2.04
C ALA A 207 15.70 -2.97 3.20
N TRP A 208 15.23 -4.20 3.37
CA TRP A 208 15.81 -5.13 4.36
C TRP A 208 17.26 -5.50 4.05
N GLN A 209 17.61 -5.70 2.78
CA GLN A 209 19.00 -5.91 2.38
C GLN A 209 19.89 -4.72 2.75
N THR A 210 19.40 -3.50 2.57
CA THR A 210 20.11 -2.29 3.01
C THR A 210 20.33 -2.31 4.52
N ILE A 211 19.32 -2.67 5.34
CA ILE A 211 19.51 -2.79 6.80
C ILE A 211 20.60 -3.81 7.14
N ILE A 212 20.58 -5.01 6.53
CA ILE A 212 21.58 -6.06 6.77
C ILE A 212 22.99 -5.60 6.40
N GLN A 213 23.15 -4.85 5.31
CA GLN A 213 24.46 -4.33 4.89
C GLN A 213 25.07 -3.39 5.93
N PHE A 214 24.25 -2.63 6.63
CA PHE A 214 24.70 -1.71 7.69
C PHE A 214 24.79 -2.36 9.08
N PHE A 215 23.99 -3.40 9.32
CA PHE A 215 23.93 -4.12 10.60
C PHE A 215 24.05 -5.63 10.40
N PRO A 216 25.23 -6.15 10.02
CA PRO A 216 25.43 -7.58 9.78
C PRO A 216 25.11 -8.46 11.00
N GLU A 217 25.24 -7.92 12.20
CA GLU A 217 24.89 -8.60 13.45
C GLU A 217 23.39 -8.90 13.60
N LYS A 218 22.53 -8.21 12.84
CA LYS A 218 21.08 -8.44 12.81
C LYS A 218 20.65 -9.44 11.72
N THR A 219 21.61 -10.03 10.99
CA THR A 219 21.31 -10.87 9.83
C THR A 219 20.38 -12.03 10.18
N ASP A 220 20.67 -12.78 11.25
CA ASP A 220 19.92 -13.98 11.60
C ASP A 220 18.44 -13.67 11.86
N ASP A 221 18.15 -12.59 12.60
CA ASP A 221 16.77 -12.13 12.87
C ASP A 221 16.04 -11.68 11.58
N LEU A 222 16.77 -11.07 10.65
CA LEU A 222 16.21 -10.49 9.42
C LEU A 222 16.04 -11.52 8.30
N LEU A 223 16.81 -12.62 8.31
CA LEU A 223 16.68 -13.68 7.31
C LEU A 223 15.30 -14.33 7.33
N ASP A 224 14.72 -14.54 8.51
CA ASP A 224 13.36 -15.10 8.65
C ASP A 224 12.29 -14.17 8.06
N LEU A 225 12.43 -12.86 8.28
CA LEU A 225 11.55 -11.84 7.69
C LEU A 225 11.66 -11.81 6.16
N MET A 226 12.88 -11.86 5.64
CA MET A 226 13.12 -11.88 4.20
C MET A 226 12.64 -13.20 3.55
N ALA A 227 12.81 -14.33 4.22
CA ALA A 227 12.29 -15.62 3.78
C ALA A 227 10.75 -15.61 3.73
N LEU A 228 10.11 -15.02 4.75
CA LEU A 228 8.67 -14.84 4.80
C LEU A 228 8.16 -13.97 3.64
N LEU A 229 8.78 -12.82 3.37
CA LEU A 229 8.42 -11.96 2.23
C LEU A 229 8.65 -12.66 0.89
N SER A 230 9.77 -13.38 0.75
CA SER A 230 10.10 -14.13 -0.47
C SER A 230 9.09 -15.24 -0.72
N ARG A 231 8.64 -15.92 0.33
CA ARG A 231 7.55 -16.89 0.25
C ARG A 231 6.25 -16.23 -0.17
N LEU A 232 5.85 -15.12 0.49
CA LEU A 232 4.64 -14.38 0.14
C LEU A 232 4.62 -13.99 -1.34
N ARG A 233 5.74 -13.48 -1.86
CA ARG A 233 5.92 -13.13 -3.27
C ARG A 233 5.65 -14.34 -4.18
N ARG A 234 6.31 -15.46 -3.93
CA ARG A 234 6.17 -16.69 -4.74
C ARG A 234 4.76 -17.25 -4.73
N GLU A 235 4.11 -17.29 -3.56
CA GLU A 235 2.72 -17.78 -3.46
C GLU A 235 1.77 -16.85 -4.22
N LEU A 236 1.96 -15.53 -4.14
CA LEU A 236 1.13 -14.57 -4.87
C LEU A 236 1.36 -14.64 -6.39
N GLU A 237 2.60 -14.83 -6.85
CA GLU A 237 2.93 -15.07 -8.26
C GLU A 237 2.33 -16.37 -8.78
N THR A 238 2.24 -17.40 -7.94
CA THR A 238 1.59 -18.67 -8.29
C THR A 238 0.07 -18.50 -8.44
N LEU A 239 -0.56 -17.72 -7.55
CA LEU A 239 -1.99 -17.46 -7.56
C LEU A 239 -2.44 -16.52 -8.68
N LEU A 240 -1.59 -15.54 -9.03
CA LEU A 240 -1.91 -14.47 -9.97
C LEU A 240 -0.76 -14.34 -10.99
N PRO A 241 -0.59 -15.33 -11.89
CA PRO A 241 0.60 -15.43 -12.76
C PRO A 241 0.76 -14.23 -13.71
N ASP A 242 -0.35 -13.67 -14.19
CA ASP A 242 -0.33 -12.53 -15.12
C ASP A 242 -0.07 -11.18 -14.43
N ALA A 243 -0.04 -11.16 -13.09
CA ALA A 243 0.14 -9.92 -12.33
C ALA A 243 1.43 -9.20 -12.71
N ARG A 244 2.54 -9.93 -12.89
CA ARG A 244 3.84 -9.32 -13.25
C ARG A 244 3.83 -8.69 -14.65
N ALA A 245 3.07 -9.24 -15.59
CA ALA A 245 3.01 -8.76 -16.96
C ALA A 245 2.15 -7.50 -17.12
N PHE A 246 1.23 -7.25 -16.18
CA PHE A 246 0.39 -6.06 -16.19
C PHE A 246 1.22 -4.77 -16.07
N GLN A 247 0.92 -3.81 -16.94
CA GLN A 247 1.54 -2.48 -17.00
C GLN A 247 0.69 -1.48 -16.25
N ARG A 248 1.19 -0.94 -15.12
CA ARG A 248 0.48 0.06 -14.34
C ARG A 248 0.60 1.43 -15.01
N PRO A 249 -0.50 2.09 -15.40
CA PRO A 249 -0.49 3.37 -16.11
C PRO A 249 0.43 4.41 -15.45
N GLY A 250 1.53 4.74 -16.14
CA GLY A 250 2.51 5.75 -15.72
C GLY A 250 3.46 5.36 -14.60
N LEU A 251 3.38 4.12 -14.08
CA LEU A 251 4.20 3.63 -12.96
C LEU A 251 5.18 2.52 -13.35
N ASP A 252 4.93 1.87 -14.48
CA ASP A 252 5.81 0.92 -15.17
C ASP A 252 6.11 1.48 -16.58
#